data_AF-A0A2T5I7M6-F1
#
_entry.id   AF-A0A2T5I7M6-F1
#
_cell.length_a   1.000
_cell.length_b   1.000
_cell.length_c   1.000
_cell.angle_alpha   90.00
_cell.angle_beta   90.00
_cell.angle_gamma   90.00
#
_symmetry.space_group_name_H-M   'P 1'
#
loop_
_entity.id
_entity.type
_entity.pdbx_description
1 polymer ?
#
loop_
_entity_poly.entity_id
_entity_poly.type
_entity_poly.pdbx_seq_one_letter_code
_entity_poly.pdbx_strand_id
1 'polypeptide(L)'
;MYALVESQSSYLPQPAPHLAPQFSWFGLLDVTPEGSLRELPLVPSLASMIATLEALLIDSLESPQNRKRGDGFSAVEYIQDIDPEIREREIQNTLRSIEQKMRGNL
;
A
#
# COMPACT_ATOMS: atom_id res chain seq x y z
N MET A 1 21.43 19.45 45.43
CA MET A 1 20.50 19.08 46.52
C MET A 1 19.30 20.01 46.39
N TYR A 2 18.14 19.67 45.83
CA TYR A 2 17.50 18.42 45.41
C TYR A 2 16.83 18.60 44.03
N ALA A 3 16.75 17.52 43.26
CA ALA A 3 15.98 17.41 42.02
C ALA A 3 14.48 17.27 42.34
N LEU A 4 13.61 17.90 41.54
CA LEU A 4 12.19 17.59 41.49
C LEU A 4 11.94 16.69 40.27
N VAL A 5 11.57 15.45 40.57
CA VAL A 5 11.20 14.37 39.66
C VAL A 5 9.68 14.24 39.68
N GLU A 6 9.09 14.18 38.47
CA GLU A 6 7.77 13.62 38.07
C GLU A 6 6.50 14.20 38.74
N SER A 7 5.36 14.37 38.06
CA SER A 7 4.70 13.44 37.13
C SER A 7 3.75 14.23 36.23
N GLN A 8 4.04 14.29 34.93
CA GLN A 8 3.04 14.62 33.93
C GLN A 8 2.39 13.29 33.51
N SER A 9 1.25 12.99 34.10
CA SER A 9 0.43 11.83 33.76
C SER A 9 -0.13 12.01 32.35
N SER A 10 0.60 11.47 31.37
CA SER A 10 0.16 11.34 29.98
C SER A 10 -0.98 10.32 29.89
N TYR A 11 -2.22 10.79 30.07
CA TYR A 11 -3.39 10.06 29.60
C TYR A 11 -3.49 10.23 28.08
N LEU A 12 -2.79 9.37 27.34
CA LEU A 12 -3.22 9.04 26.00
C LEU A 12 -4.47 8.15 26.15
N PRO A 13 -5.65 8.53 25.61
CA PRO A 13 -6.78 7.62 25.62
C PRO A 13 -6.39 6.37 24.83
N GLN A 14 -6.45 5.19 25.46
CA GLN A 14 -6.38 3.94 24.72
C GLN A 14 -7.51 3.96 23.69
N PRO A 15 -7.25 3.68 22.40
CA PRO A 15 -8.31 3.54 21.43
C PRO A 15 -9.20 2.39 21.92
N ALA A 16 -10.48 2.70 22.09
CA ALA A 16 -11.52 1.71 22.33
C ALA A 16 -11.34 0.54 21.33
N PRO A 17 -11.17 -0.71 21.80
CA PRO A 17 -10.83 -1.84 20.92
C PRO A 17 -11.92 -2.20 19.90
N HIS A 18 -13.05 -1.49 19.92
CA HIS A 18 -14.25 -1.76 19.14
C HIS A 18 -14.48 -0.77 17.98
N LEU A 19 -13.57 0.17 17.72
CA LEU A 19 -13.76 1.21 16.69
C LEU A 19 -12.62 1.34 15.67
N ALA A 20 -11.82 0.29 15.46
CA ALA A 20 -10.95 0.24 14.29
C ALA A 20 -11.76 -0.28 13.08
N PRO A 21 -11.90 0.50 11.99
CA PRO A 21 -12.41 -0.04 10.75
C PRO A 21 -11.38 -1.04 10.20
N GLN A 22 -11.69 -2.33 10.32
CA GLN A 22 -10.95 -3.39 9.66
C GLN A 22 -11.29 -3.32 8.17
N PHE A 23 -10.40 -2.72 7.38
CA PHE A 23 -10.55 -2.61 5.93
C PHE A 23 -10.80 -3.99 5.32
N SER A 24 -11.99 -4.21 4.74
CA SER A 24 -12.32 -5.43 3.98
C SER A 24 -12.72 -5.04 2.56
N TRP A 25 -12.01 -5.61 1.59
CA TRP A 25 -12.11 -5.32 0.16
C TRP A 25 -13.24 -6.15 -0.50
N PHE A 26 -14.50 -5.88 -0.15
CA PHE A 26 -15.74 -6.51 -0.67
C PHE A 26 -16.37 -7.66 0.12
N GLY A 27 -16.46 -7.54 1.46
CA GLY A 27 -17.39 -8.36 2.24
C GLY A 27 -17.53 -7.89 3.68
N LEU A 28 -18.77 -7.58 4.09
CA LEU A 28 -19.14 -7.32 5.49
C LEU A 28 -19.63 -8.63 6.12
N LEU A 29 -18.71 -9.57 6.33
CA LEU A 29 -18.98 -10.76 7.11
C LEU A 29 -18.55 -10.51 8.55
N ASP A 30 -19.42 -10.86 9.48
CA ASP A 30 -19.12 -10.86 10.90
C ASP A 30 -18.49 -12.20 11.31
N VAL A 31 -17.72 -12.19 12.39
CA VAL A 31 -17.05 -13.39 12.93
C VAL A 31 -17.73 -13.79 14.24
N THR A 32 -18.21 -15.04 14.33
CA THR A 32 -18.80 -15.55 15.57
C THR A 32 -17.71 -15.84 16.62
N PRO A 33 -18.06 -15.94 17.92
CA PRO A 33 -17.09 -16.34 18.96
C PRO A 33 -16.40 -17.68 18.69
N GLU A 34 -17.02 -18.56 17.90
CA GLU A 34 -16.50 -19.86 17.47
C GLU A 34 -15.65 -19.78 16.19
N GLY A 35 -15.44 -18.57 15.64
CA GLY A 35 -14.62 -18.33 14.45
C GLY A 35 -15.31 -18.56 13.11
N SER A 36 -16.64 -18.72 13.09
CA SER A 36 -17.41 -18.87 11.84
C SER A 36 -17.74 -17.52 11.22
N LEU A 37 -17.85 -17.46 9.89
CA LEU A 37 -18.31 -16.27 9.18
C LEU A 37 -19.82 -16.27 9.04
N ARG A 38 -20.46 -15.11 9.24
CA ARG A 38 -21.89 -14.91 9.02
C ARG A 38 -22.17 -13.60 8.28
N GLU A 39 -23.24 -13.58 7.50
CA GLU A 39 -23.73 -12.34 6.90
C GLU A 39 -24.18 -11.37 7.99
N LEU A 40 -23.74 -10.12 7.87
CA LEU A 40 -24.19 -9.05 8.75
C LEU A 40 -25.42 -8.38 8.11
N PRO A 41 -26.58 -8.33 8.78
CA PRO A 41 -27.72 -7.57 8.29
C PRO A 41 -27.36 -6.08 8.28
N LEU A 42 -27.14 -5.53 7.08
CA LEU A 42 -26.80 -4.13 6.91
C LEU A 42 -28.09 -3.28 7.01
N VAL A 43 -28.21 -2.53 8.09
CA VAL A 43 -29.22 -1.46 8.23
C VAL A 43 -28.48 -0.12 8.17
N PRO A 44 -28.29 0.47 6.98
CA PRO A 44 -27.49 1.67 6.85
C PRO A 44 -28.25 2.87 7.44
N SER A 45 -27.58 3.60 8.32
CA SER A 45 -28.00 4.95 8.71
C SER A 45 -27.62 5.96 7.62
N LEU A 46 -28.28 7.11 7.59
CA LEU A 46 -27.88 8.21 6.71
C LEU A 46 -26.41 8.62 6.93
N ALA A 47 -25.97 8.68 8.19
CA ALA A 47 -24.60 9.01 8.54
C ALA A 47 -23.58 7.99 7.98
N SER A 48 -23.87 6.69 8.09
CA SER A 48 -23.00 5.64 7.52
C SER A 48 -22.97 5.70 6.00
N MET A 49 -24.07 6.06 5.33
CA MET A 49 -24.09 6.22 3.88
C MET A 49 -23.24 7.42 3.44
N ILE A 50 -23.37 8.56 4.12
CA ILE A 50 -22.57 9.75 3.84
C ILE A 50 -21.08 9.44 4.00
N ALA A 51 -20.67 8.87 5.14
CA ALA A 51 -19.27 8.52 5.37
C ALA A 51 -18.71 7.52 4.34
N THR A 52 -19.52 6.55 3.91
CA THR A 52 -19.12 5.58 2.89
C THR A 52 -18.94 6.27 1.53
N LEU A 53 -19.86 7.16 1.14
CA LEU A 53 -19.76 7.91 -0.10
C LEU A 53 -18.56 8.87 -0.09
N GLU A 54 -18.30 9.55 1.03
CA GLU A 54 -17.12 10.39 1.22
C GLU A 54 -15.83 9.58 1.05
N ALA A 55 -15.74 8.41 1.66
CA ALA A 55 -14.57 7.54 1.51
C ALA A 55 -14.34 7.12 0.04
N LEU A 56 -15.40 6.74 -0.68
CA LEU A 56 -15.33 6.41 -2.10
C LEU A 56 -14.91 7.61 -2.97
N LEU A 57 -15.42 8.80 -2.66
CA LEU A 57 -15.06 10.03 -3.36
C LEU A 57 -13.60 10.44 -3.10
N ILE A 58 -13.10 10.29 -1.87
CA ILE A 58 -11.70 10.55 -1.54
C ILE A 58 -10.81 9.59 -2.30
N ASP A 59 -11.04 8.28 -2.22
CA ASP A 59 -10.20 7.27 -2.88
C ASP A 59 -10.19 7.43 -4.42
N SER A 60 -11.36 7.71 -5.01
CA SER A 60 -11.48 7.93 -6.45
C SER A 60 -10.83 9.24 -6.93
N LEU A 61 -10.75 10.27 -6.09
CA LEU A 61 -10.18 11.57 -6.46
C LEU A 61 -8.72 11.74 -6.04
N GLU A 62 -8.26 11.08 -4.98
CA GLU A 62 -6.89 11.19 -4.47
C GLU A 62 -5.86 10.69 -5.49
N SER A 63 -6.09 9.51 -6.10
CA SER A 63 -5.19 8.95 -7.12
C SER A 63 -5.03 9.87 -8.35
N PRO A 64 -6.11 10.37 -9.00
CA PRO A 64 -5.98 11.35 -10.08
C PRO A 64 -5.34 12.68 -9.68
N GLN A 65 -5.64 13.20 -8.48
CA GLN A 65 -5.08 14.46 -8.00
C GLN A 65 -3.58 14.34 -7.71
N ASN A 66 -3.15 13.22 -7.14
CA ASN A 66 -1.74 12.91 -6.90
C ASN A 66 -0.96 12.78 -8.22
N ARG A 67 -1.57 12.18 -9.27
CA ARG A 67 -0.98 12.13 -10.62
C ARG A 67 -0.84 13.52 -11.25
N LYS A 68 -1.89 14.35 -11.18
CA LYS A 68 -1.86 15.72 -11.72
C LYS A 68 -0.85 16.63 -11.01
N ARG A 69 -0.64 16.46 -9.70
CA ARG A 69 0.44 17.14 -8.97
C ARG A 69 1.82 16.65 -9.39
N GLY A 70 1.96 15.37 -9.76
CA GLY A 70 3.18 14.80 -10.32
C GLY A 70 3.53 15.28 -11.73
N ASP A 71 2.53 15.61 -12.56
CA ASP A 71 2.74 16.09 -13.95
C ASP A 71 3.42 17.47 -14.03
N GLY A 72 3.40 18.25 -12.94
CA GLY A 72 4.07 19.56 -12.85
C GLY A 72 5.54 19.51 -12.41
N PHE A 73 6.08 18.32 -12.13
CA PHE A 73 7.42 18.14 -11.60
C PHE A 73 8.40 17.80 -12.74
N SER A 74 8.88 18.80 -13.48
CA SER A 74 10.05 18.65 -14.39
C SER A 74 11.38 18.60 -13.63
N ALA A 75 11.41 18.00 -12.44
CA ALA A 75 12.64 17.87 -11.68
C ALA A 75 13.25 16.50 -11.98
N VAL A 76 14.22 16.50 -12.90
CA VAL A 76 15.26 15.48 -13.05
C VAL A 76 14.73 14.06 -12.79
N GLU A 77 14.00 13.50 -13.75
CA GLU A 77 13.81 12.06 -13.76
C GLU A 77 15.20 11.44 -13.72
N TYR A 78 15.50 10.71 -12.64
CA TYR A 78 16.68 9.85 -12.61
C TYR A 78 16.47 8.83 -13.71
N ILE A 79 17.15 9.00 -14.84
CA ILE A 79 17.27 7.97 -15.85
C ILE A 79 17.90 6.78 -15.13
N GLN A 80 17.14 5.72 -14.91
CA GLN A 80 17.65 4.49 -14.34
C GLN A 80 18.59 3.89 -15.39
N ASP A 81 19.89 4.00 -15.15
CA ASP A 81 20.88 3.25 -15.92
C ASP A 81 20.89 1.81 -15.40
N ILE A 82 21.08 0.87 -16.32
CA ILE A 82 21.11 -0.56 -15.97
C ILE A 82 22.37 -0.79 -15.15
N ASP A 83 22.24 -1.57 -14.07
CA ASP A 83 23.39 -1.99 -13.26
C ASP A 83 24.48 -2.59 -14.18
N PRO A 84 25.73 -2.09 -14.11
CA PRO A 84 26.79 -2.52 -15.02
C PRO A 84 27.04 -4.04 -14.96
N GLU A 85 26.85 -4.68 -13.80
CA GLU A 85 27.00 -6.14 -13.68
C GLU A 85 25.87 -6.89 -14.38
N ILE A 86 24.64 -6.38 -14.33
CA ILE A 86 23.50 -6.97 -15.04
C ILE A 86 23.74 -6.86 -16.54
N ARG A 87 24.16 -5.68 -17.02
CA ARG A 87 24.48 -5.45 -18.42
C ARG A 87 25.59 -6.38 -18.92
N GLU A 88 26.64 -6.59 -18.13
CA GLU A 88 27.73 -7.50 -18.48
C GLU A 88 27.25 -8.95 -18.57
N ARG A 89 26.45 -9.41 -17.61
CA ARG A 89 25.88 -10.77 -17.62
C ARG A 89 25.01 -11.01 -18.85
N GLU A 90 24.19 -10.04 -19.24
CA GLU A 90 23.38 -10.12 -20.45
C GLU A 90 24.25 -10.28 -21.70
N ILE A 91 25.28 -9.45 -21.85
CA ILE A 91 26.22 -9.53 -22.98
C ILE A 91 26.90 -10.89 -23.04
N GLN A 92 27.39 -11.41 -21.91
CA GLN A 92 28.03 -12.73 -21.85
C GLN A 92 27.07 -13.86 -22.24
N ASN A 93 25.82 -13.79 -21.79
CA ASN A 93 24.80 -14.77 -22.13
C ASN A 93 24.44 -14.72 -23.62
N THR A 94 24.34 -13.52 -24.20
CA THR A 94 24.15 -13.33 -25.65
C THR A 94 25.32 -13.91 -26.44
N LEU A 95 26.56 -13.65 -26.04
CA LEU A 95 27.75 -14.21 -26.70
C LEU A 95 27.77 -15.75 -26.64
N ARG A 96 27.45 -16.33 -25.48
CA ARG A 96 27.39 -17.79 -25.30
C ARG A 96 26.32 -18.42 -26.18
N SER A 97 25.15 -17.79 -26.28
CA SER A 97 24.05 -18.29 -27.12
C SER A 97 24.35 -18.17 -28.62
N ILE A 98 25.07 -17.11 -29.04
CA ILE A 98 25.59 -17.00 -30.41
C ILE A 98 26.62 -18.10 -30.69
N GLU A 99 27.58 -18.33 -29.77
CA GLU A 99 28.59 -19.38 -29.92
C GLU A 99 27.96 -20.77 -30.06
N GLN A 100 26.98 -21.09 -29.21
CA GLN A 100 26.25 -22.36 -29.27
C GLN A 100 25.50 -22.53 -30.60
N LYS A 101 24.87 -21.46 -31.11
CA LYS A 101 24.18 -21.49 -32.40
C LYS A 101 25.14 -21.68 -33.57
N MET A 102 26.33 -21.09 -33.51
CA MET A 102 27.37 -21.25 -34.53
C MET A 102 27.99 -22.66 -34.50
N ARG A 103 28.17 -23.25 -33.31
CA ARG A 103 28.66 -24.63 -33.15
C ARG A 103 27.62 -25.70 -33.50
N GLY A 104 26.33 -25.43 -33.32
CA GLY A 104 25.24 -26.34 -33.67
C GLY A 104 24.82 -26.33 -35.14
N ASN A 105 25.42 -25.47 -35.96
CA ASN A 105 25.18 -25.36 -37.41
C ASN A 105 26.35 -25.93 -38.27
N LEU A 106 27.26 -26.69 -37.64
CA LEU A 106 28.26 -27.55 -38.28
C LEU A 106 27.87 -29.02 -38.10
#